data_AF-A0A1C3N4Z7-F1
#
_entry.id   AF-A0A1C3N4Z7-F1
#
_cell.length_a   1.000
_cell.length_b   1.000
_cell.length_c   1.000
_cell.angle_alpha   90.00
_cell.angle_beta   90.00
_cell.angle_gamma   90.00
#
_symmetry.space_group_name_H-M   'P 1'
#
loop_
_entity.id
_entity.type
_entity.pdbx_description
1 polymer ?
#
loop_
_entity_poly.entity_id
_entity_poly.type
_entity_poly.pdbx_seq_one_letter_code
_entity_poly.pdbx_strand_id
1 'polypeptide(L)'
;MADRLDEYRRKRDAARTPEPVPERTARRRGRGADRFVIQQHHARSLHWDLRLERDGVLASWAVPRGLPRDSGRNHLAVHTEDHPMEYLDFAGEIPAGEYGGGTMRIHDRGTYRAEKWRDDEVIVVLDGERTSGRYVLFATGGRDGRDWMVRRTDPPPEGWTSMPELVRPMHTTPAARLPRDQDNWGYELRWDGFRAVAYVSGGRLRLLSAADEDVTGSYGWLRDLAETLAPTEAVLDGVLVRIDGGGRVRPASPRAGGRVPAGAQYLLVDLLWLEGVSCVDLPYAQRRELLDGLALNGPHWQTPPWFPGTGAEALRTGREQGLPGVVAKRLDSGYEPGRRSRRWLSIDAS
;
A
#
# COMPACT_ATOMS: atom_id res chain seq x y z
N MET A 1 -13.64 27.16 30.81
CA MET A 1 -13.30 26.61 29.48
C MET A 1 -14.28 25.48 29.21
N ALA A 2 -14.89 25.44 28.03
CA ALA A 2 -15.72 24.30 27.65
C ALA A 2 -14.85 23.04 27.60
N ASP A 3 -15.40 21.91 28.03
CA ASP A 3 -14.68 20.65 28.01
C ASP A 3 -14.49 20.16 26.57
N ARG A 4 -13.25 20.11 26.10
CA ARG A 4 -12.95 19.72 24.71
C ARG A 4 -13.20 18.24 24.44
N LEU A 5 -13.24 17.39 25.47
CA LEU A 5 -13.49 15.95 25.33
C LEU A 5 -14.97 15.57 25.50
N ASP A 6 -15.87 16.53 25.64
CA ASP A 6 -17.29 16.25 25.90
C ASP A 6 -17.94 15.42 24.78
N GLU A 7 -17.70 15.79 23.51
CA GLU A 7 -18.18 15.00 22.37
C GLU A 7 -17.51 13.62 22.32
N TYR A 8 -16.22 13.56 22.63
CA TYR A 8 -15.48 12.31 22.68
C TYR A 8 -16.10 11.33 23.67
N ARG A 9 -16.30 11.76 24.92
CA ARG A 9 -16.88 10.93 25.98
C ARG A 9 -18.33 10.53 25.70
N ARG A 10 -19.13 11.40 25.07
CA ARG A 10 -20.51 11.07 24.66
C ARG A 10 -20.59 9.92 23.65
N LYS A 11 -19.52 9.69 22.87
CA LYS A 11 -19.48 8.65 21.84
C LYS A 11 -18.94 7.30 22.35
N ARG A 12 -18.40 7.22 23.58
CA ARG A 12 -17.77 6.00 24.12
C ARG A 12 -18.44 5.54 25.40
N ASP A 13 -18.48 4.23 25.57
CA ASP A 13 -18.81 3.60 26.84
C ASP A 13 -17.54 2.94 27.40
N ALA A 14 -16.98 3.53 28.48
CA ALA A 14 -15.74 3.06 29.09
C ALA A 14 -15.80 1.62 29.63
N ALA A 15 -17.00 1.05 29.80
CA ALA A 15 -17.18 -0.35 30.18
C ALA A 15 -17.07 -1.32 28.98
N ARG A 16 -17.15 -0.80 27.76
CA ARG A 16 -17.28 -1.61 26.53
C ARG A 16 -16.11 -1.43 25.55
N THR A 17 -15.37 -0.33 25.64
CA THR A 17 -14.21 -0.08 24.78
C THR A 17 -12.90 -0.10 25.57
N PRO A 18 -11.80 -0.65 25.00
CA PRO A 18 -10.46 -0.50 25.59
C PRO A 18 -9.85 0.89 25.34
N GLU A 19 -10.54 1.77 24.63
CA GLU A 19 -10.09 3.15 24.41
C GLU A 19 -9.98 3.91 25.75
N PRO A 20 -9.00 4.83 25.88
CA PRO A 20 -8.89 5.68 27.06
C PRO A 20 -10.07 6.66 27.15
N VAL A 21 -10.78 6.68 28.28
CA VAL A 21 -11.89 7.61 28.55
C VAL A 21 -11.63 8.37 29.85
N PRO A 22 -10.73 9.38 29.85
CA PRO A 22 -10.42 10.11 31.06
C PRO A 22 -11.60 11.00 31.49
N GLU A 23 -11.82 11.11 32.80
CA GLU A 23 -12.88 11.97 33.37
C GLU A 23 -12.60 13.46 33.14
N ARG A 24 -11.35 13.85 32.90
CA ARG A 24 -10.91 15.23 32.76
C ARG A 24 -9.89 15.37 31.63
N THR A 25 -9.90 16.52 30.98
CA THR A 25 -8.87 16.93 30.04
C THR A 25 -7.50 17.05 30.73
N ALA A 26 -6.45 16.58 30.07
CA ALA A 26 -5.10 16.69 30.58
C ALA A 26 -4.69 18.16 30.68
N ARG A 27 -3.88 18.50 31.70
CA ARG A 27 -3.28 19.83 31.76
C ARG A 27 -2.27 19.98 30.63
N ARG A 28 -2.23 21.16 30.00
CA ARG A 28 -1.21 21.49 29.01
C ARG A 28 0.17 21.24 29.61
N ARG A 29 1.02 20.49 28.91
CA ARG A 29 2.42 20.36 29.29
C ARG A 29 3.11 21.74 29.19
N GLY A 30 4.10 21.95 30.06
CA GLY A 30 4.98 23.12 30.00
C GLY A 30 5.89 23.10 28.76
N ARG A 31 6.89 23.98 28.70
CA ARG A 31 7.77 24.17 27.53
C ARG A 31 8.30 22.82 26.97
N GLY A 32 8.06 22.59 25.67
CA GLY A 32 8.48 21.42 24.89
C GLY A 32 7.91 21.51 23.46
N ALA A 33 8.38 20.67 22.54
CA ALA A 33 7.74 20.52 21.23
C ALA A 33 6.45 19.71 21.39
N ASP A 34 5.37 20.14 20.72
CA ASP A 34 4.10 19.42 20.73
C ASP A 34 4.29 18.06 20.03
N ARG A 35 3.53 17.03 20.43
CA ARG A 35 3.64 15.68 19.88
C ARG A 35 2.56 15.39 18.85
N PHE A 36 2.86 14.47 17.94
CA PHE A 36 1.84 13.91 17.07
C PHE A 36 1.88 12.38 17.10
N VAL A 37 0.76 11.78 16.74
CA VAL A 37 0.67 10.37 16.37
C VAL A 37 -0.12 10.24 15.07
N ILE A 38 0.29 9.29 14.24
CA ILE A 38 -0.48 8.82 13.09
C ILE A 38 -0.85 7.38 13.38
N GLN A 39 -2.14 7.07 13.40
CA GLN A 39 -2.62 5.71 13.64
C GLN A 39 -3.25 5.15 12.36
N GLN A 40 -2.91 3.92 12.00
CA GLN A 40 -3.62 3.16 10.99
C GLN A 40 -4.86 2.54 11.63
N HIS A 41 -6.04 2.77 11.04
CA HIS A 41 -7.32 2.33 11.57
C HIS A 41 -8.09 1.48 10.56
N HIS A 42 -8.15 0.18 10.83
CA HIS A 42 -8.91 -0.84 10.10
C HIS A 42 -10.33 -0.92 10.66
N ALA A 43 -11.15 0.09 10.37
CA ALA A 43 -12.58 0.11 10.71
C ALA A 43 -13.41 -0.49 9.55
N ARG A 44 -14.58 0.10 9.23
CA ARG A 44 -15.34 -0.23 8.00
C ARG A 44 -14.52 -0.05 6.72
N SER A 45 -13.52 0.82 6.77
CA SER A 45 -12.55 1.05 5.70
C SER A 45 -11.23 1.49 6.33
N LEU A 46 -10.12 1.09 5.71
CA LEU A 46 -8.80 1.54 6.10
C LEU A 46 -8.65 3.06 5.96
N HIS A 47 -8.16 3.71 7.01
CA HIS A 47 -7.76 5.12 7.01
C HIS A 47 -6.65 5.38 8.03
N TRP A 48 -6.12 6.61 8.04
CA TRP A 48 -5.10 7.05 8.98
C TRP A 48 -5.61 8.21 9.81
N ASP A 49 -5.54 8.12 11.12
CA ASP A 49 -5.87 9.22 12.02
C ASP A 49 -4.61 10.04 12.30
N LEU A 50 -4.55 11.28 11.81
CA LEU A 50 -3.56 12.26 12.22
C LEU A 50 -4.05 12.94 13.49
N ARG A 51 -3.21 12.96 14.52
CA ARG A 51 -3.53 13.54 15.82
C ARG A 51 -2.41 14.45 16.29
N LEU A 52 -2.75 15.68 16.62
CA LEU A 52 -1.81 16.74 17.01
C LEU A 52 -2.09 17.20 18.45
N GLU A 53 -1.11 17.07 19.35
CA GLU A 53 -1.19 17.56 20.74
C GLU A 53 -1.43 19.06 20.78
N ARG A 54 -2.61 19.48 21.25
CA ARG A 54 -2.97 20.89 21.37
C ARG A 54 -3.81 21.15 22.59
N ASP A 55 -3.33 22.03 23.46
CA ASP A 55 -4.06 22.53 24.63
C ASP A 55 -4.66 21.42 25.53
N GLY A 56 -3.92 20.32 25.72
CA GLY A 56 -4.31 19.22 26.60
C GLY A 56 -5.21 18.14 25.97
N VAL A 57 -5.43 18.22 24.66
CA VAL A 57 -6.13 17.20 23.85
C VAL A 57 -5.38 16.93 22.54
N LEU A 58 -5.88 16.00 21.75
CA LEU A 58 -5.41 15.71 20.40
C LEU A 58 -6.42 16.21 19.37
N ALA A 59 -6.09 17.29 18.67
CA ALA A 59 -6.83 17.72 17.48
C ALA A 59 -6.66 16.66 16.39
N SER A 60 -7.77 16.20 15.80
CA SER A 60 -7.78 14.92 15.08
C SER A 60 -8.43 15.00 13.71
N TRP A 61 -7.81 14.33 12.72
CA TRP A 61 -8.31 14.20 11.37
C TRP A 61 -8.19 12.75 10.89
N ALA A 62 -9.28 12.20 10.36
CA ALA A 62 -9.26 10.96 9.60
C ALA A 62 -8.84 11.25 8.16
N VAL A 63 -7.73 10.68 7.72
CA VAL A 63 -7.09 10.88 6.41
C VAL A 63 -7.16 9.57 5.61
N PRO A 64 -8.18 9.36 4.74
CA PRO A 64 -8.45 8.05 4.14
C PRO A 64 -7.40 7.52 3.16
N ARG A 65 -6.41 8.33 2.80
CA ARG A 65 -5.26 7.94 1.95
C ARG A 65 -3.91 8.21 2.65
N GLY A 66 -3.91 8.45 3.97
CA GLY A 66 -2.71 8.89 4.68
C GLY A 66 -2.27 10.30 4.29
N LEU A 67 -1.19 10.80 4.91
CA LEU A 67 -0.64 12.10 4.56
C LEU A 67 0.05 12.06 3.18
N PRO A 68 -0.13 13.10 2.35
CA PRO A 68 0.52 13.15 1.04
C PRO A 68 2.04 13.21 1.22
N ARG A 69 2.76 12.46 0.39
CA ARG A 69 4.23 12.46 0.37
C ARG A 69 4.82 13.44 -0.66
N ASP A 70 3.98 13.98 -1.54
CA ASP A 70 4.33 15.05 -2.50
C ASP A 70 3.44 16.28 -2.39
N SER A 71 3.87 17.35 -3.06
CA SER A 71 3.17 18.63 -3.11
C SER A 71 2.14 18.76 -4.25
N GLY A 72 2.01 17.73 -5.09
CA GLY A 72 1.20 17.70 -6.29
C GLY A 72 -0.25 17.25 -6.06
N ARG A 73 -0.54 16.58 -4.94
CA ARG A 73 -1.89 16.10 -4.61
C ARG A 73 -2.34 16.53 -3.22
N ASN A 74 -3.61 16.92 -3.12
CA ASN A 74 -4.28 17.15 -1.84
C ASN A 74 -5.01 15.86 -1.43
N HIS A 75 -4.93 15.50 -0.16
CA HIS A 75 -5.68 14.38 0.40
C HIS A 75 -6.86 14.89 1.23
N LEU A 76 -7.99 14.17 1.19
CA LEU A 76 -9.11 14.44 2.10
C LEU A 76 -8.67 14.19 3.54
N ALA A 77 -8.99 15.13 4.42
CA ALA A 77 -8.82 15.02 5.87
C ALA A 77 -10.16 15.37 6.52
N VAL A 78 -10.83 14.41 7.14
CA VAL A 78 -12.11 14.66 7.82
C VAL A 78 -11.81 15.02 9.25
N HIS A 79 -12.13 16.24 9.68
CA HIS A 79 -11.94 16.67 11.06
C HIS A 79 -12.91 15.89 11.97
N THR A 80 -12.36 15.21 12.98
CA THR A 80 -13.11 14.44 13.98
C THR A 80 -13.08 15.14 15.33
N GLU A 81 -13.80 14.62 16.32
CA GLU A 81 -13.75 15.19 17.67
C GLU A 81 -12.33 15.14 18.26
N ASP A 82 -12.03 16.00 19.21
CA ASP A 82 -10.76 15.96 19.93
C ASP A 82 -10.63 14.65 20.71
N HIS A 83 -9.43 14.08 20.76
CA HIS A 83 -9.16 12.83 21.46
C HIS A 83 -8.29 13.07 22.71
N PRO A 84 -8.36 12.18 23.72
CA PRO A 84 -7.56 12.32 24.93
C PRO A 84 -6.07 12.07 24.65
N MET A 85 -5.19 12.62 25.49
CA MET A 85 -3.73 12.59 25.28
C MET A 85 -3.15 11.17 25.25
N GLU A 86 -3.81 10.25 25.93
CA GLU A 86 -3.50 8.83 26.01
C GLU A 86 -3.56 8.13 24.64
N TYR A 87 -4.25 8.71 23.66
CA TYR A 87 -4.25 8.20 22.28
C TYR A 87 -2.89 8.28 21.59
N LEU A 88 -1.95 9.09 22.08
CA LEU A 88 -0.58 9.11 21.55
C LEU A 88 0.10 7.74 21.61
N ASP A 89 -0.27 6.93 22.59
CA ASP A 89 0.33 5.62 22.85
C ASP A 89 -0.67 4.46 22.66
N PHE A 90 -1.93 4.76 22.29
CA PHE A 90 -2.96 3.74 22.11
C PHE A 90 -2.79 2.95 20.81
N ALA A 91 -2.87 1.63 20.93
CA ALA A 91 -3.07 0.68 19.84
C ALA A 91 -3.87 -0.50 20.40
N GLY A 92 -4.73 -1.12 19.60
CA GLY A 92 -5.59 -2.19 20.06
C GLY A 92 -6.75 -2.50 19.12
N GLU A 93 -7.62 -3.40 19.57
CA GLU A 93 -8.86 -3.75 18.87
C GLU A 93 -10.05 -3.11 19.59
N ILE A 94 -10.77 -2.22 18.90
CA ILE A 94 -12.02 -1.62 19.36
C ILE A 94 -13.15 -2.56 18.97
N PRO A 95 -13.96 -3.06 19.93
CA PRO A 95 -14.97 -4.08 19.65
C PRO A 95 -15.97 -3.69 18.56
N ALA A 96 -16.42 -4.69 17.80
CA ALA A 96 -17.44 -4.50 16.78
C ALA A 96 -18.74 -3.95 17.39
N GLY A 97 -19.30 -2.91 16.76
CA GLY A 97 -20.52 -2.23 17.23
C GLY A 97 -20.25 -1.02 18.13
N GLU A 98 -19.02 -0.85 18.63
CA GLU A 98 -18.59 0.40 19.27
C GLU A 98 -18.30 1.48 18.22
N TYR A 99 -18.34 2.74 18.66
CA TYR A 99 -17.95 3.87 17.81
C TYR A 99 -16.47 3.77 17.44
N GLY A 100 -16.16 3.71 16.15
CA GLY A 100 -14.78 3.47 15.71
C GLY A 100 -14.33 2.01 15.85
N GLY A 101 -15.26 1.04 15.94
CA GLY A 101 -14.90 -0.39 15.96
C GLY A 101 -13.97 -0.80 14.81
N GLY A 102 -12.92 -1.54 15.14
CA GLY A 102 -11.83 -1.86 14.23
C GLY A 102 -10.48 -2.05 14.92
N THR A 103 -9.45 -2.39 14.15
CA THR A 103 -8.09 -2.49 14.67
C THR A 103 -7.33 -1.17 14.48
N MET A 104 -6.75 -0.64 15.56
CA MET A 104 -5.87 0.54 15.53
C MET A 104 -4.42 0.13 15.79
N ARG A 105 -3.51 0.65 14.98
CA ARG A 105 -2.05 0.49 15.13
C ARG A 105 -1.37 1.83 15.01
N ILE A 106 -0.32 2.08 15.80
CA ILE A 106 0.52 3.27 15.62
C ILE A 106 1.32 3.08 14.32
N HIS A 107 1.07 3.96 13.35
CA HIS A 107 1.82 4.01 12.10
C HIS A 107 3.12 4.81 12.28
N ASP A 108 3.04 5.96 12.93
CA ASP A 108 4.16 6.86 13.17
C ASP A 108 3.87 7.77 14.38
N ARG A 109 4.92 8.34 14.96
CA ARG A 109 4.85 9.28 16.07
C ARG A 109 6.08 10.17 16.07
N GLY A 110 5.94 11.35 16.65
CA GLY A 110 7.05 12.28 16.73
C GLY A 110 6.66 13.59 17.36
N THR A 111 7.39 14.63 17.00
CA THR A 111 7.10 16.00 17.41
C THR A 111 6.70 16.84 16.23
N TYR A 112 6.01 17.95 16.50
CA TYR A 112 5.69 18.91 15.47
C TYR A 112 5.84 20.35 15.97
N ARG A 113 6.01 21.26 15.02
CA ARG A 113 5.96 22.71 15.25
C ARG A 113 4.76 23.29 14.52
N ALA A 114 3.87 23.95 15.24
CA ALA A 114 2.81 24.76 14.64
C ALA A 114 3.39 26.09 14.11
N GLU A 115 3.27 26.33 12.81
CA GLU A 115 3.56 27.63 12.20
C GLU A 115 2.32 28.52 12.13
N LYS A 116 1.14 27.90 12.00
CA LYS A 116 -0.16 28.59 12.00
C LYS A 116 -1.23 27.67 12.58
N TRP A 117 -2.14 28.24 13.35
CA TRP A 117 -3.28 27.51 13.91
C TRP A 117 -4.50 28.42 13.96
N ARG A 118 -5.48 28.14 13.10
CA ARG A 118 -6.79 28.79 13.03
C ARG A 118 -7.87 27.73 12.85
N ASP A 119 -9.11 28.10 13.09
CA ASP A 119 -10.27 27.20 12.99
C ASP A 119 -10.51 26.70 11.56
N ASP A 120 -9.97 27.39 10.56
CA ASP A 120 -10.10 27.08 9.13
C ASP A 120 -8.79 26.61 8.47
N GLU A 121 -7.65 26.76 9.15
CA GLU A 121 -6.34 26.44 8.59
C GLU A 121 -5.29 26.15 9.67
N VAL A 122 -4.57 25.04 9.51
CA VAL A 122 -3.47 24.61 10.38
C VAL A 122 -2.23 24.34 9.53
N ILE A 123 -1.10 24.93 9.90
CA ILE A 123 0.20 24.70 9.25
C ILE A 123 1.17 24.14 10.29
N VAL A 124 1.69 22.96 10.01
CA VAL A 124 2.61 22.24 10.89
C VAL A 124 3.82 21.72 10.14
N VAL A 125 4.95 21.66 10.83
CA VAL A 125 6.12 20.90 10.40
C VAL A 125 6.19 19.66 11.28
N LEU A 126 6.06 18.48 10.67
CA LEU A 126 6.15 17.19 11.35
C LEU A 126 7.59 16.69 11.33
N ASP A 127 8.01 16.09 12.44
CA ASP A 127 9.28 15.41 12.62
C ASP A 127 9.06 14.09 13.36
N GLY A 128 8.84 13.02 12.59
CA GLY A 128 8.65 11.65 13.08
C GLY A 128 9.57 10.65 12.38
N GLU A 129 9.41 9.38 12.74
CA GLU A 129 10.27 8.30 12.24
C GLU A 129 9.99 7.97 10.77
N ARG A 130 8.74 8.10 10.34
CA ARG A 130 8.30 7.80 8.96
C ARG A 130 7.79 9.01 8.20
N THR A 131 7.26 10.00 8.91
CA THR A 131 6.62 11.18 8.36
C THR A 131 7.37 12.42 8.82
N SER A 132 7.92 13.12 7.85
CA SER A 132 8.52 14.44 8.05
C SER A 132 8.14 15.38 6.92
N GLY A 133 8.12 16.67 7.24
CA GLY A 133 7.89 17.74 6.28
C GLY A 133 6.79 18.71 6.70
N ARG A 134 6.48 19.65 5.81
CA ARG A 134 5.60 20.78 6.09
C ARG A 134 4.23 20.57 5.48
N TYR A 135 3.21 20.52 6.33
CA TYR A 135 1.83 20.23 5.97
C TYR A 135 0.90 21.41 6.24
N VAL A 136 -0.04 21.61 5.34
CA VAL A 136 -1.17 22.56 5.50
C VAL A 136 -2.45 21.73 5.51
N LEU A 137 -3.23 21.86 6.57
CA LEU A 137 -4.61 21.41 6.65
C LEU A 137 -5.51 22.62 6.52
N PHE A 138 -6.53 22.56 5.66
CA PHE A 138 -7.46 23.67 5.45
C PHE A 138 -8.89 23.17 5.23
N ALA A 139 -9.85 23.86 5.82
CA ALA A 139 -11.27 23.56 5.67
C ALA A 139 -11.76 23.93 4.27
N THR A 140 -12.59 23.07 3.66
CA THR A 140 -13.19 23.32 2.34
C THR A 140 -14.67 23.68 2.39
N GLY A 141 -15.22 23.90 3.58
CA GLY A 141 -16.59 24.39 3.77
C GLY A 141 -17.71 23.39 3.45
N GLY A 142 -17.43 22.07 3.53
CA GLY A 142 -18.43 21.02 3.30
C GLY A 142 -19.46 20.84 4.41
N ARG A 143 -20.33 19.81 4.31
CA ARG A 143 -21.45 19.58 5.26
C ARG A 143 -20.91 19.50 6.69
N ASP A 144 -21.37 20.40 7.54
CA ASP A 144 -21.04 20.51 8.97
C ASP A 144 -19.63 21.05 9.30
N GLY A 145 -18.88 21.59 8.34
CA GLY A 145 -17.54 22.18 8.60
C GLY A 145 -16.43 21.18 8.90
N ARG A 146 -16.67 19.88 8.69
CA ARG A 146 -15.72 18.78 8.95
C ARG A 146 -14.88 18.38 7.74
N ASP A 147 -15.24 18.83 6.54
CA ASP A 147 -14.50 18.52 5.33
C ASP A 147 -13.26 19.43 5.24
N TRP A 148 -12.10 18.83 5.44
CA TRP A 148 -10.80 19.47 5.27
C TRP A 148 -9.98 18.74 4.21
N MET A 149 -8.94 19.41 3.75
CA MET A 149 -7.91 18.82 2.91
C MET A 149 -6.56 18.99 3.59
N VAL A 150 -5.64 18.08 3.31
CA VAL A 150 -4.24 18.18 3.73
C VAL A 150 -3.33 18.13 2.51
N ARG A 151 -2.29 18.97 2.53
CA ARG A 151 -1.29 19.09 1.46
C ARG A 151 0.11 19.22 2.07
N ARG A 152 1.10 18.53 1.47
CA ARG A 152 2.52 18.79 1.72
C ARG A 152 3.00 19.99 0.91
N THR A 153 3.78 20.88 1.50
CA THR A 153 4.19 22.15 0.89
C THR A 153 5.68 22.31 0.65
N ASP A 154 6.50 21.53 1.35
CA ASP A 154 7.91 21.39 1.03
C ASP A 154 8.13 20.31 -0.04
N PRO A 155 9.25 20.38 -0.78
CA PRO A 155 9.62 19.34 -1.72
C PRO A 155 9.68 17.96 -1.03
N PRO A 156 9.42 16.88 -1.79
CA PRO A 156 9.69 15.54 -1.29
C PRO A 156 11.21 15.34 -1.09
N PRO A 157 11.63 14.30 -0.34
CA PRO A 157 13.04 13.95 -0.19
C PRO A 157 13.74 13.71 -1.54
N GLU A 158 15.06 13.89 -1.58
CA GLU A 158 15.86 13.55 -2.77
C GLU A 158 15.68 12.08 -3.16
N GLY A 159 15.59 11.81 -4.47
CA GLY A 159 15.34 10.46 -4.99
C GLY A 159 13.90 9.97 -4.91
N TRP A 160 13.01 10.74 -4.25
CA TRP A 160 11.59 10.43 -4.21
C TRP A 160 10.88 10.85 -5.52
N THR A 161 9.96 10.02 -5.97
CA THR A 161 9.17 10.14 -7.19
C THR A 161 7.72 9.79 -6.89
N SER A 162 6.77 10.52 -7.46
CA SER A 162 5.35 10.16 -7.33
C SER A 162 5.08 8.82 -7.97
N MET A 163 4.12 8.09 -7.41
CA MET A 163 3.65 6.84 -8.00
C MET A 163 3.23 7.07 -9.47
N PRO A 164 3.77 6.29 -10.42
CA PRO A 164 3.44 6.45 -11.83
C PRO A 164 1.97 6.16 -12.10
N GLU A 165 1.36 6.92 -13.02
CA GLU A 165 -0.05 6.71 -13.41
C GLU A 165 -0.24 5.54 -14.38
N LEU A 166 0.82 5.13 -15.08
CA LEU A 166 0.82 3.98 -15.98
C LEU A 166 2.25 3.45 -16.15
N VAL A 167 2.41 2.14 -15.93
CA VAL A 167 3.57 1.36 -16.33
C VAL A 167 3.06 0.18 -17.15
N ARG A 168 3.44 0.12 -18.43
CA ARG A 168 3.03 -0.96 -19.33
C ARG A 168 3.87 -2.21 -19.10
N PRO A 169 3.27 -3.42 -19.07
CA PRO A 169 4.01 -4.65 -18.90
C PRO A 169 5.15 -4.83 -19.93
N MET A 170 6.33 -5.23 -19.47
CA MET A 170 7.42 -5.69 -20.32
C MET A 170 7.10 -7.09 -20.88
N HIS A 171 7.45 -7.34 -22.13
CA HIS A 171 7.11 -8.57 -22.84
C HIS A 171 8.33 -9.44 -23.12
N THR A 172 8.15 -10.75 -23.04
CA THR A 172 9.18 -11.74 -23.35
C THR A 172 9.40 -11.88 -24.85
N THR A 173 10.61 -12.24 -25.25
CA THR A 173 10.91 -12.75 -26.60
C THR A 173 10.92 -14.28 -26.58
N PRO A 174 10.17 -14.98 -27.45
CA PRO A 174 10.25 -16.44 -27.54
C PRO A 174 11.66 -16.91 -27.89
N ALA A 175 12.14 -17.96 -27.20
CA ALA A 175 13.42 -18.59 -27.46
C ALA A 175 13.28 -20.12 -27.46
N ALA A 176 13.91 -20.77 -28.43
CA ALA A 176 13.83 -22.22 -28.59
C ALA A 176 14.66 -23.01 -27.54
N ARG A 177 15.62 -22.36 -26.87
CA ARG A 177 16.52 -22.98 -25.90
C ARG A 177 16.82 -22.01 -24.77
N LEU A 178 17.22 -22.56 -23.63
CA LEU A 178 17.76 -21.78 -22.52
C LEU A 178 19.03 -21.01 -22.97
N PRO A 179 19.30 -19.83 -22.40
CA PRO A 179 20.57 -19.14 -22.57
C PRO A 179 21.75 -20.05 -22.23
N ARG A 180 22.87 -19.89 -22.95
CA ARG A 180 24.09 -20.67 -22.66
C ARG A 180 24.76 -20.21 -21.36
N ASP A 181 24.65 -18.93 -21.05
CA ASP A 181 25.25 -18.27 -19.89
C ASP A 181 24.27 -18.22 -18.71
N GLN A 182 23.71 -19.37 -18.31
CA GLN A 182 22.58 -19.45 -17.37
C GLN A 182 22.78 -18.67 -16.07
N ASP A 183 24.01 -18.60 -15.55
CA ASP A 183 24.37 -17.85 -14.33
C ASP A 183 24.02 -16.35 -14.38
N ASN A 184 23.86 -15.77 -15.58
CA ASN A 184 23.45 -14.38 -15.77
C ASN A 184 21.93 -14.18 -15.83
N TRP A 185 21.15 -15.22 -15.55
CA TRP A 185 19.70 -15.22 -15.68
C TRP A 185 19.02 -15.75 -14.41
N GLY A 186 17.88 -15.15 -14.07
CA GLY A 186 16.90 -15.71 -13.15
C GLY A 186 15.75 -16.34 -13.92
N TYR A 187 15.27 -17.46 -13.42
CA TYR A 187 14.23 -18.26 -14.05
C TYR A 187 12.97 -18.29 -13.19
N GLU A 188 11.83 -18.03 -13.82
CA GLU A 188 10.51 -18.14 -13.21
C GLU A 188 9.69 -19.19 -13.97
N LEU A 189 8.82 -19.91 -13.28
CA LEU A 189 7.82 -20.74 -13.96
C LEU A 189 6.89 -19.84 -14.79
N ARG A 190 6.58 -20.26 -16.01
CA ARG A 190 5.66 -19.50 -16.88
C ARG A 190 4.21 -19.80 -16.49
N TRP A 191 3.45 -18.74 -16.31
CA TRP A 191 2.03 -18.79 -15.98
C TRP A 191 1.20 -18.23 -17.11
N ASP A 192 0.32 -19.04 -17.70
CA ASP A 192 -0.62 -18.59 -18.71
C ASP A 192 -1.84 -17.97 -18.02
N GLY A 193 -1.78 -16.65 -17.83
CA GLY A 193 -2.82 -15.91 -17.12
C GLY A 193 -3.13 -14.53 -17.68
N PHE A 194 -3.99 -13.80 -16.96
CA PHE A 194 -4.35 -12.42 -17.30
C PHE A 194 -3.31 -11.48 -16.67
N ARG A 195 -2.50 -10.81 -17.50
CA ARG A 195 -1.46 -9.88 -17.02
C ARG A 195 -2.09 -8.58 -16.52
N ALA A 196 -1.71 -8.15 -15.32
CA ALA A 196 -2.17 -6.89 -14.77
C ALA A 196 -1.12 -6.26 -13.84
N VAL A 197 -1.08 -4.93 -13.82
CA VAL A 197 -0.20 -4.13 -12.96
C VAL A 197 -1.03 -3.52 -11.84
N ALA A 198 -0.68 -3.84 -10.59
CA ALA A 198 -1.31 -3.34 -9.39
C ALA A 198 -0.61 -2.08 -8.88
N TYR A 199 -1.39 -1.05 -8.59
CA TYR A 199 -0.96 0.20 -7.96
C TYR A 199 -1.60 0.23 -6.58
N VAL A 200 -0.79 0.07 -5.54
CA VAL A 200 -1.24 0.00 -4.15
C VAL A 200 -0.80 1.25 -3.42
N SER A 201 -1.74 2.08 -3.00
CA SER A 201 -1.49 3.32 -2.26
C SER A 201 -2.58 3.54 -1.22
N GLY A 202 -2.20 3.92 0.00
CA GLY A 202 -3.14 4.11 1.10
C GLY A 202 -4.09 2.92 1.33
N GLY A 203 -3.57 1.69 1.15
CA GLY A 203 -4.31 0.42 1.17
C GLY A 203 -5.50 0.32 0.22
N ARG A 204 -5.44 1.05 -0.90
CA ARG A 204 -6.35 0.92 -2.02
C ARG A 204 -5.62 0.31 -3.20
N LEU A 205 -6.31 -0.58 -3.90
CA LEU A 205 -5.84 -1.16 -5.15
C LEU A 205 -6.43 -0.38 -6.32
N ARG A 206 -5.58 -0.05 -7.30
CA ARG A 206 -5.97 0.14 -8.70
C ARG A 206 -5.25 -0.91 -9.54
N LEU A 207 -5.95 -1.54 -10.47
CA LEU A 207 -5.41 -2.62 -11.29
C LEU A 207 -5.62 -2.30 -12.77
N LEU A 208 -4.52 -2.21 -13.53
CA LEU A 208 -4.57 -1.98 -14.98
C LEU A 208 -4.20 -3.26 -15.73
N SER A 209 -4.95 -3.58 -16.79
CA SER A 209 -4.62 -4.69 -17.69
C SER A 209 -3.40 -4.35 -18.55
N ALA A 210 -2.87 -5.35 -19.27
CA ALA A 210 -1.84 -5.11 -20.28
C ALA A 210 -2.29 -4.22 -21.46
N ALA A 211 -3.59 -3.96 -21.59
CA ALA A 211 -4.18 -3.04 -22.56
C ALA A 211 -4.52 -1.66 -21.96
N ASP A 212 -3.97 -1.35 -20.78
CA ASP A 212 -4.16 -0.10 -20.02
C ASP A 212 -5.59 0.11 -19.46
N GLU A 213 -6.44 -0.92 -19.48
CA GLU A 213 -7.81 -0.84 -18.98
C GLU A 213 -7.87 -0.96 -17.46
N ASP A 214 -8.64 -0.09 -16.79
CA ASP A 214 -8.93 -0.25 -15.36
C ASP A 214 -9.87 -1.43 -15.13
N VAL A 215 -9.32 -2.50 -14.56
CA VAL A 215 -10.03 -3.73 -14.26
C VAL A 215 -10.28 -3.91 -12.77
N THR A 216 -10.01 -2.91 -11.94
CA THR A 216 -10.06 -2.97 -10.48
C THR A 216 -11.37 -3.56 -9.96
N GLY A 217 -12.51 -3.12 -10.50
CA GLY A 217 -13.84 -3.59 -10.08
C GLY A 217 -14.10 -5.08 -10.36
N SER A 218 -13.43 -5.66 -11.36
CA SER A 218 -13.53 -7.09 -11.69
C SER A 218 -12.74 -7.99 -10.73
N TYR A 219 -11.84 -7.40 -9.96
CA TYR A 219 -10.93 -8.09 -9.04
C TYR A 219 -11.05 -7.53 -7.62
N GLY A 220 -12.25 -7.14 -7.19
CA GLY A 220 -12.49 -6.55 -5.87
C GLY A 220 -12.07 -7.44 -4.68
N TRP A 221 -11.89 -8.74 -4.91
CA TRP A 221 -11.34 -9.70 -3.95
C TRP A 221 -9.83 -9.55 -3.67
N LEU A 222 -9.14 -8.70 -4.44
CA LEU A 222 -7.76 -8.29 -4.16
C LEU A 222 -7.68 -7.04 -3.28
N ARG A 223 -8.80 -6.55 -2.72
CA ARG A 223 -8.77 -5.44 -1.75
C ARG A 223 -7.83 -5.74 -0.59
N ASP A 224 -7.92 -6.94 -0.05
CA ASP A 224 -7.17 -7.37 1.13
C ASP A 224 -5.64 -7.36 0.89
N LEU A 225 -5.19 -7.52 -0.37
CA LEU A 225 -3.78 -7.36 -0.73
C LEU A 225 -3.31 -5.93 -0.45
N ALA A 226 -4.10 -4.93 -0.84
CA ALA A 226 -3.75 -3.53 -0.62
C ALA A 226 -3.78 -3.17 0.87
N GLU A 227 -4.77 -3.66 1.61
CA GLU A 227 -4.87 -3.44 3.06
C GLU A 227 -3.74 -4.13 3.84
N THR A 228 -3.30 -5.31 3.38
CA THR A 228 -2.16 -6.04 3.94
C THR A 228 -0.83 -5.32 3.68
N LEU A 229 -0.64 -4.78 2.47
CA LEU A 229 0.57 -4.05 2.14
C LEU A 229 0.64 -2.69 2.85
N ALA A 230 -0.50 -2.08 3.19
CA ALA A 230 -0.55 -0.79 3.86
C ALA A 230 0.19 -0.81 5.21
N PRO A 231 1.02 0.19 5.52
CA PRO A 231 1.11 1.51 4.86
C PRO A 231 2.03 1.56 3.64
N THR A 232 2.69 0.45 3.30
CA THR A 232 3.62 0.40 2.18
C THR A 232 2.86 0.61 0.86
N GLU A 233 3.44 1.42 -0.01
CA GLU A 233 2.94 1.74 -1.33
C GLU A 233 3.86 1.12 -2.39
N ALA A 234 3.27 0.48 -3.39
CA ALA A 234 4.02 -0.20 -4.44
C ALA A 234 3.28 -0.22 -5.77
N VAL A 235 4.05 -0.36 -6.85
CA VAL A 235 3.56 -0.76 -8.18
C VAL A 235 4.11 -2.15 -8.49
N LEU A 236 3.23 -3.11 -8.67
CA LEU A 236 3.55 -4.53 -8.80
C LEU A 236 3.09 -5.06 -10.15
N ASP A 237 3.96 -5.78 -10.86
CA ASP A 237 3.60 -6.49 -12.08
C ASP A 237 3.23 -7.93 -11.73
N GLY A 238 2.16 -8.46 -12.32
CA GLY A 238 1.68 -9.79 -11.98
C GLY A 238 0.77 -10.44 -13.00
N VAL A 239 0.47 -11.71 -12.75
CA VAL A 239 -0.36 -12.56 -13.59
C VAL A 239 -1.48 -13.17 -12.75
N LEU A 240 -2.73 -12.93 -13.15
CA LEU A 240 -3.90 -13.53 -12.53
C LEU A 240 -4.23 -14.87 -13.18
N VAL A 241 -4.26 -15.91 -12.36
CA VAL A 241 -4.51 -17.29 -12.78
C VAL A 241 -5.62 -17.93 -11.95
N ARG A 242 -6.17 -19.02 -12.48
CA ARG A 242 -6.94 -20.01 -11.75
C ARG A 242 -6.22 -21.34 -11.85
N ILE A 243 -5.99 -21.96 -10.70
CA ILE A 243 -5.38 -23.28 -10.58
C ILE A 243 -6.49 -24.22 -10.13
N ASP A 244 -6.86 -25.20 -10.96
CA ASP A 244 -7.86 -26.20 -10.57
C ASP A 244 -7.27 -27.29 -9.67
N GLY A 245 -8.11 -28.17 -9.13
CA GLY A 245 -7.69 -29.25 -8.23
C GLY A 245 -6.74 -30.28 -8.86
N GLY A 246 -6.60 -30.27 -10.19
CA GLY A 246 -5.62 -31.07 -10.93
C GLY A 246 -4.33 -30.32 -11.25
N GLY A 247 -4.15 -29.09 -10.73
CA GLY A 247 -2.98 -28.26 -10.96
C GLY A 247 -2.97 -27.51 -12.30
N ARG A 248 -4.04 -27.60 -13.10
CA ARG A 248 -4.09 -26.94 -14.41
C ARG A 248 -4.32 -25.45 -14.24
N VAL A 249 -3.43 -24.66 -14.85
CA VAL A 249 -3.44 -23.21 -14.85
C VAL A 249 -4.31 -22.69 -16.01
N ARG A 250 -5.18 -21.72 -15.73
CA ARG A 250 -5.94 -20.96 -16.73
C ARG A 250 -5.96 -19.48 -16.37
N PRO A 251 -6.16 -18.57 -17.34
CA PRO A 251 -6.38 -17.16 -17.02
C PRO A 251 -7.60 -16.94 -16.13
N ALA A 252 -7.41 -16.14 -15.08
CA ALA A 252 -8.52 -15.59 -14.29
C ALA A 252 -9.09 -14.37 -15.03
N SER A 253 -9.92 -14.60 -16.04
CA SER A 253 -10.53 -13.53 -16.83
C SER A 253 -11.36 -12.57 -15.96
N PRO A 254 -11.38 -11.27 -16.28
CA PRO A 254 -12.18 -10.29 -15.56
C PRO A 254 -13.65 -10.70 -15.52
N ARG A 255 -14.26 -10.70 -14.34
CA ARG A 255 -15.69 -10.96 -14.14
C ARG A 255 -16.25 -9.96 -13.13
N ALA A 256 -17.27 -9.22 -13.52
CA ALA A 256 -18.04 -8.39 -12.59
C ALA A 256 -18.82 -9.29 -11.60
N GLY A 257 -18.94 -8.88 -10.34
CA GLY A 257 -19.86 -9.54 -9.38
C GLY A 257 -19.27 -10.29 -8.20
N GLY A 258 -18.05 -9.96 -7.75
CA GLY A 258 -17.66 -10.06 -6.33
C GLY A 258 -17.33 -11.45 -5.73
N ARG A 259 -17.61 -12.57 -6.40
CA ARG A 259 -17.17 -13.89 -5.90
C ARG A 259 -15.77 -14.22 -6.41
N VAL A 260 -14.86 -14.53 -5.49
CA VAL A 260 -13.53 -15.05 -5.83
C VAL A 260 -13.69 -16.36 -6.61
N PRO A 261 -13.16 -16.47 -7.84
CA PRO A 261 -13.19 -17.74 -8.55
C PRO A 261 -12.40 -18.80 -7.77
N ALA A 262 -12.91 -20.04 -7.73
CA ALA A 262 -12.18 -21.14 -7.11
C ALA A 262 -10.78 -21.28 -7.76
N GLY A 263 -9.76 -21.36 -6.88
CA GLY A 263 -8.36 -21.46 -7.27
C GLY A 263 -7.74 -20.18 -7.83
N ALA A 264 -8.40 -19.03 -7.71
CA ALA A 264 -7.85 -17.76 -8.19
C ALA A 264 -6.63 -17.33 -7.36
N GLN A 265 -5.57 -16.92 -8.07
CA GLN A 265 -4.33 -16.40 -7.49
C GLN A 265 -3.83 -15.23 -8.34
N TYR A 266 -3.33 -14.18 -7.69
CA TYR A 266 -2.53 -13.13 -8.31
C TYR A 266 -1.05 -13.39 -8.02
N LEU A 267 -0.32 -13.79 -9.06
CA LEU A 267 1.09 -14.11 -8.98
C LEU A 267 1.90 -12.84 -9.25
N LEU A 268 2.57 -12.33 -8.22
CA LEU A 268 3.37 -11.10 -8.28
C LEU A 268 4.78 -11.44 -8.76
N VAL A 269 5.18 -10.91 -9.91
CA VAL A 269 6.41 -11.36 -10.62
C VAL A 269 7.43 -10.25 -10.84
N ASP A 270 7.09 -8.99 -10.55
CA ASP A 270 8.04 -7.88 -10.56
C ASP A 270 7.56 -6.71 -9.69
N LEU A 271 8.51 -5.85 -9.31
CA LEU A 271 8.29 -4.63 -8.52
C LEU A 271 8.81 -3.43 -9.33
N LEU A 272 7.92 -2.48 -9.63
CA LEU A 272 8.20 -1.39 -10.56
C LEU A 272 8.39 -0.03 -9.86
N TRP A 273 7.86 0.11 -8.65
CA TRP A 273 8.00 1.30 -7.80
C TRP A 273 7.70 0.91 -6.35
N LEU A 274 8.42 1.49 -5.39
CA LEU A 274 8.27 1.22 -3.96
C LEU A 274 8.53 2.47 -3.13
N GLU A 275 7.58 2.88 -2.29
CA GLU A 275 7.75 3.92 -1.26
C GLU A 275 8.34 5.26 -1.78
N GLY A 276 8.08 5.62 -3.04
CA GLY A 276 8.65 6.83 -3.65
C GLY A 276 9.81 6.57 -4.59
N VAL A 277 10.34 5.36 -4.67
CA VAL A 277 11.51 5.06 -5.51
C VAL A 277 11.06 4.27 -6.71
N SER A 278 11.38 4.77 -7.91
CA SER A 278 11.21 4.00 -9.14
C SER A 278 12.16 2.80 -9.14
N CYS A 279 11.61 1.60 -9.37
CA CYS A 279 12.42 0.38 -9.44
C CYS A 279 12.74 0.01 -10.89
N VAL A 280 12.20 0.69 -11.90
CA VAL A 280 12.31 0.28 -13.31
C VAL A 280 13.76 0.19 -13.81
N ASP A 281 14.64 1.06 -13.31
CA ASP A 281 16.05 1.06 -13.71
C ASP A 281 16.93 0.14 -12.86
N LEU A 282 16.38 -0.44 -11.78
CA LEU A 282 17.10 -1.40 -10.94
C LEU A 282 17.31 -2.73 -11.69
N PRO A 283 18.47 -3.39 -11.51
CA PRO A 283 18.68 -4.77 -11.95
C PRO A 283 17.56 -5.70 -11.47
N TYR A 284 17.13 -6.62 -12.33
CA TYR A 284 16.06 -7.59 -12.04
C TYR A 284 16.29 -8.36 -10.74
N ALA A 285 17.54 -8.75 -10.44
CA ALA A 285 17.87 -9.43 -9.18
C ALA A 285 17.47 -8.59 -7.95
N GLN A 286 17.80 -7.29 -7.95
CA GLN A 286 17.44 -6.38 -6.86
C GLN A 286 15.93 -6.17 -6.77
N ARG A 287 15.22 -6.06 -7.91
CA ARG A 287 13.76 -5.96 -7.90
C ARG A 287 13.10 -7.21 -7.31
N ARG A 288 13.65 -8.40 -7.58
CA ARG A 288 13.15 -9.64 -6.97
C ARG A 288 13.43 -9.71 -5.48
N GLU A 289 14.63 -9.33 -5.02
CA GLU A 289 14.95 -9.26 -3.59
C GLU A 289 14.02 -8.30 -2.85
N LEU A 290 13.78 -7.11 -3.39
CA LEU A 290 12.83 -6.15 -2.83
C LEU A 290 11.41 -6.71 -2.81
N LEU A 291 10.96 -7.35 -3.89
CA LEU A 291 9.64 -7.98 -3.96
C LEU A 291 9.47 -9.13 -2.96
N ASP A 292 10.49 -9.98 -2.80
CA ASP A 292 10.49 -11.06 -1.81
C ASP A 292 10.48 -10.50 -0.37
N GLY A 293 11.19 -9.39 -0.14
CA GLY A 293 11.21 -8.66 1.14
C GLY A 293 9.84 -8.09 1.56
N LEU A 294 8.92 -7.86 0.63
CA LEU A 294 7.53 -7.49 0.94
C LEU A 294 6.71 -8.66 1.51
N ALA A 295 7.23 -9.89 1.43
CA ALA A 295 6.60 -11.10 1.97
C ALA A 295 5.14 -11.30 1.55
N LEU A 296 4.80 -10.93 0.31
CA LEU A 296 3.43 -10.94 -0.20
C LEU A 296 2.93 -12.36 -0.46
N ASN A 297 2.39 -12.97 0.59
CA ASN A 297 1.75 -14.29 0.57
C ASN A 297 0.42 -14.23 1.32
N GLY A 298 -0.69 -14.37 0.59
CA GLY A 298 -2.02 -14.31 1.17
C GLY A 298 -2.97 -15.32 0.53
N PRO A 299 -4.28 -15.26 0.85
CA PRO A 299 -5.24 -16.27 0.41
C PRO A 299 -5.36 -16.39 -1.12
N HIS A 300 -5.22 -15.27 -1.83
CA HIS A 300 -5.44 -15.17 -3.26
C HIS A 300 -4.32 -14.42 -4.01
N TRP A 301 -3.17 -14.25 -3.37
CA TRP A 301 -1.98 -13.68 -3.99
C TRP A 301 -0.72 -14.31 -3.41
N GLN A 302 0.34 -14.37 -4.22
CA GLN A 302 1.64 -14.85 -3.78
C GLN A 302 2.73 -14.28 -4.67
N THR A 303 3.93 -14.16 -4.12
CA THR A 303 5.18 -13.95 -4.88
C THR A 303 5.78 -15.32 -5.21
N PRO A 304 5.72 -15.82 -6.46
CA PRO A 304 6.29 -17.11 -6.80
C PRO A 304 7.82 -17.12 -6.65
N PRO A 305 8.43 -18.27 -6.34
CA PRO A 305 9.87 -18.40 -6.30
C PRO A 305 10.48 -18.12 -7.68
N TRP A 306 11.72 -17.65 -7.65
CA TRP A 306 12.56 -17.46 -8.81
C TRP A 306 13.91 -18.13 -8.56
N PHE A 307 14.59 -18.53 -9.63
CA PHE A 307 15.77 -19.39 -9.53
C PHE A 307 16.94 -18.79 -10.34
N PRO A 308 17.95 -18.19 -9.69
CA PRO A 308 19.17 -17.74 -10.38
C PRO A 308 20.00 -18.92 -10.89
N GLY A 309 20.45 -18.88 -12.16
CA GLY A 309 21.41 -19.86 -12.71
C GLY A 309 20.85 -21.25 -13.06
N THR A 310 19.73 -21.68 -12.49
CA THR A 310 19.23 -23.07 -12.56
C THR A 310 18.08 -23.26 -13.56
N GLY A 311 18.28 -22.76 -14.79
CA GLY A 311 17.25 -22.79 -15.83
C GLY A 311 16.83 -24.19 -16.27
N ALA A 312 17.77 -25.14 -16.29
CA ALA A 312 17.51 -26.53 -16.66
C ALA A 312 16.63 -27.25 -15.63
N GLU A 313 16.88 -27.04 -14.33
CA GLU A 313 16.04 -27.54 -13.25
C GLU A 313 14.64 -26.93 -13.32
N ALA A 314 14.54 -25.59 -13.43
CA ALA A 314 13.26 -24.90 -13.52
C ALA A 314 12.41 -25.39 -14.71
N LEU A 315 13.03 -25.60 -15.88
CA LEU A 315 12.34 -26.12 -17.06
C LEU A 315 11.88 -27.57 -16.89
N ARG A 316 12.69 -28.42 -16.24
CA ARG A 316 12.33 -29.80 -15.91
C ARG A 316 11.15 -29.84 -14.93
N THR A 317 11.18 -29.02 -13.89
CA THR A 317 10.07 -28.87 -12.95
C THR A 317 8.81 -28.39 -13.67
N GLY A 318 8.94 -27.42 -14.57
CA GLY A 318 7.83 -26.98 -15.41
C GLY A 318 7.20 -28.13 -16.20
N ARG A 319 8.01 -28.98 -16.84
CA ARG A 319 7.56 -30.19 -17.55
C ARG A 319 6.82 -31.17 -16.65
N GLU A 320 7.42 -31.52 -15.52
CA GLU A 320 6.86 -32.49 -14.56
C GLU A 320 5.52 -32.02 -13.98
N GLN A 321 5.33 -30.70 -13.84
CA GLN A 321 4.10 -30.10 -13.36
C GLN A 321 3.09 -29.75 -14.48
N GLY A 322 3.39 -30.08 -15.73
CA GLY A 322 2.54 -29.76 -16.87
C GLY A 322 2.36 -28.26 -17.12
N LEU A 323 3.33 -27.44 -16.69
CA LEU A 323 3.34 -26.00 -16.88
C LEU A 323 3.83 -25.63 -18.30
N PRO A 324 3.40 -24.47 -18.83
CA PRO A 324 3.74 -24.04 -20.19
C PRO A 324 5.24 -23.96 -20.49
N GLY A 325 6.07 -23.63 -19.49
CA GLY A 325 7.50 -23.38 -19.69
C GLY A 325 8.11 -22.52 -18.59
N VAL A 326 9.17 -21.80 -18.92
CA VAL A 326 9.83 -20.84 -18.04
C VAL A 326 9.97 -19.47 -18.70
N VAL A 327 10.08 -18.45 -17.87
CA VAL A 327 10.55 -17.12 -18.26
C VAL A 327 11.94 -16.92 -17.69
N ALA A 328 12.93 -16.69 -18.57
CA ALA A 328 14.29 -16.34 -18.17
C ALA A 328 14.47 -14.82 -18.25
N LYS A 329 14.90 -14.19 -17.17
CA LYS A 329 15.11 -12.73 -17.08
C LYS A 329 16.57 -12.45 -16.75
N ARG A 330 17.23 -11.57 -17.51
CA ARG A 330 18.63 -11.17 -17.27
C ARG A 330 18.77 -10.51 -15.90
N LEU A 331 19.66 -11.01 -15.05
CA LEU A 331 19.83 -10.53 -13.67
C LEU A 331 20.19 -9.04 -13.60
N ASP A 332 21.01 -8.59 -14.57
CA ASP A 332 21.50 -7.23 -14.70
C ASP A 332 20.54 -6.27 -15.44
N SER A 333 19.38 -6.75 -15.88
CA SER A 333 18.48 -5.94 -16.71
C SER A 333 17.51 -5.08 -15.91
N GLY A 334 17.40 -3.81 -16.31
CA GLY A 334 16.26 -2.96 -15.97
C GLY A 334 14.96 -3.49 -16.61
N TYR A 335 13.85 -2.96 -16.13
CA TYR A 335 12.54 -3.17 -16.70
C TYR A 335 12.35 -2.22 -17.89
N GLU A 336 11.82 -2.72 -19.02
CA GLU A 336 11.59 -1.92 -20.23
C GLU A 336 10.07 -1.81 -20.49
N PRO A 337 9.38 -0.79 -19.93
CA PRO A 337 7.92 -0.72 -19.99
C PRO A 337 7.37 -0.79 -21.42
N GLY A 338 6.40 -1.68 -21.64
CA GLY A 338 5.71 -1.88 -22.91
C GLY A 338 6.58 -2.46 -24.04
N ARG A 339 7.85 -2.78 -23.79
CA ARG A 339 8.75 -3.30 -24.82
C ARG A 339 8.80 -4.82 -24.78
N ARG A 340 8.88 -5.42 -25.96
CA ARG A 340 9.34 -6.80 -26.12
C ARG A 340 10.86 -6.82 -26.12
N SER A 341 11.44 -7.60 -25.23
CA SER A 341 12.89 -7.57 -25.01
C SER A 341 13.53 -8.94 -25.11
N ARG A 342 14.79 -8.98 -25.53
CA ARG A 342 15.64 -10.18 -25.42
C ARG A 342 16.24 -10.36 -24.02
N ARG A 343 16.07 -9.37 -23.14
CA ARG A 343 16.43 -9.48 -21.72
C ARG A 343 15.47 -10.39 -20.96
N TRP A 344 14.28 -10.60 -21.49
CA TRP A 344 13.26 -11.51 -20.99
C TRP A 344 12.94 -12.54 -22.07
N LEU A 345 13.22 -13.81 -21.84
CA LEU A 345 12.97 -14.89 -22.79
C LEU A 345 11.87 -15.80 -22.26
N SER A 346 11.00 -16.28 -23.14
CA SER A 346 10.07 -17.38 -22.82
C SER A 346 10.49 -18.64 -23.54
N ILE A 347 10.65 -19.73 -22.79
CA ILE A 347 11.08 -21.03 -23.29
C ILE A 347 9.98 -22.05 -22.96
N ASP A 348 9.51 -22.78 -23.95
CA ASP A 348 8.47 -23.79 -23.78
C ASP A 348 9.02 -25.05 -23.10
N ALA A 349 8.16 -25.69 -22.31
CA ALA A 349 8.43 -26.98 -21.69
C ALA A 349 8.30 -28.17 -22.67
N SER A 350 7.91 -27.98 -23.94
CA SER A 350 7.73 -29.09 -24.88
C SER A 350 9.01 -29.81 -25.29
#